data_AF-E5XPC4-F1
#
_entry.id   AF-E5XPC4-F1
#
_cell.length_a   1.000
_cell.length_b   1.000
_cell.length_c   1.000
_cell.angle_alpha   90.00
_cell.angle_beta   90.00
_cell.angle_gamma   90.00
#
_symmetry.space_group_name_H-M   'P 1'
#
loop_
_entity.id
_entity.type
_entity.pdbx_description
1 polymer ?
#
loop_
_entity_poly.entity_id
_entity_poly.type
_entity_poly.pdbx_seq_one_letter_code
_entity_poly.pdbx_strand_id
1 'polypeptide(L)'
;MHRFALGSLAAVGLALVPQASALADESSGVTSPSGKISCRVFSESVTCYAPFSSGSSLMVYQLGSGSVSWHPTGQPADGQTLSYGSPVAVNGWQVEAEESGVTFKKDGKGVFVSVQDVHAL
;
A
#
# COMPACT_ATOMS: atom_id res chain seq x y z
N MET A 1 -31.96 45.83 -44.04
CA MET A 1 -30.51 45.65 -43.77
C MET A 1 -30.33 45.50 -42.26
N HIS A 2 -29.55 44.51 -41.80
CA HIS A 2 -29.04 44.26 -40.42
C HIS A 2 -30.10 43.90 -39.34
N ARG A 3 -30.22 42.66 -38.81
CA ARG A 3 -29.33 41.69 -38.10
C ARG A 3 -29.20 41.92 -36.57
N PHE A 4 -29.30 40.78 -35.84
CA PHE A 4 -28.85 40.44 -34.47
C PHE A 4 -29.69 40.95 -33.27
N ALA A 5 -29.83 40.26 -32.12
CA ALA A 5 -29.65 38.87 -31.70
C ALA A 5 -30.06 38.72 -30.21
N LEU A 6 -30.38 37.46 -29.85
CA LEU A 6 -30.16 36.74 -28.57
C LEU A 6 -29.82 37.52 -27.29
N GLY A 7 -30.55 37.20 -26.22
CA GLY A 7 -30.05 37.41 -24.86
C GLY A 7 -30.95 36.83 -23.78
N SER A 8 -30.72 35.57 -23.40
CA SER A 8 -30.99 35.07 -22.04
C SER A 8 -30.23 33.76 -21.84
N LEU A 9 -29.00 33.88 -21.33
CA LEU A 9 -28.25 32.75 -20.81
C LEU A 9 -28.87 32.36 -19.46
N ALA A 10 -29.53 31.20 -19.43
CA ALA A 10 -29.91 30.56 -18.18
C ALA A 10 -28.64 30.05 -17.49
N ALA A 11 -28.33 30.61 -16.32
CA ALA A 11 -27.36 30.07 -15.39
C ALA A 11 -27.91 28.76 -14.81
N VAL A 12 -27.20 27.65 -14.98
CA VAL A 12 -27.50 26.40 -14.27
C VAL A 12 -26.21 25.77 -13.76
N GLY A 13 -26.08 25.82 -12.44
CA GLY A 13 -25.50 24.75 -11.62
C GLY A 13 -24.05 24.38 -11.88
N LEU A 14 -23.13 25.05 -11.18
CA LEU A 14 -21.91 24.38 -10.73
C LEU A 14 -22.33 23.20 -9.85
N ALA A 15 -22.37 21.99 -10.43
CA ALA A 15 -22.42 20.77 -9.65
C ALA A 15 -21.16 20.75 -8.77
N LEU A 16 -21.36 20.85 -7.45
CA LEU A 16 -20.35 20.47 -6.47
C LEU A 16 -20.00 19.01 -6.73
N VAL A 17 -18.94 18.79 -7.51
CA VAL A 17 -18.24 17.52 -7.50
C VAL A 17 -17.81 17.31 -6.05
N PRO A 18 -18.23 16.26 -5.35
CA PRO A 18 -17.60 15.93 -4.09
C PRO A 18 -16.13 15.68 -4.45
N GLN A 19 -15.25 16.59 -4.04
CA GLN A 19 -13.83 16.31 -3.95
C GLN A 19 -13.73 15.16 -2.96
N ALA A 20 -13.79 13.93 -3.48
CA ALA A 20 -13.25 12.78 -2.82
C ALA A 20 -11.83 13.18 -2.48
N SER A 21 -11.64 13.53 -1.22
CA SER A 21 -10.32 13.81 -0.67
C SER A 21 -9.58 12.50 -0.88
N ALA A 22 -8.77 12.43 -1.92
CA ALA A 22 -7.68 11.49 -1.97
C ALA A 22 -6.80 11.89 -0.79
N LEU A 23 -7.15 11.40 0.40
CA LEU A 23 -6.24 11.33 1.51
C LEU A 23 -5.01 10.68 0.91
N ALA A 24 -3.91 11.43 0.84
CA ALA A 24 -2.62 10.84 0.51
C ALA A 24 -2.52 9.62 1.43
N ASP A 25 -2.46 8.43 0.84
CA ASP A 25 -2.45 7.18 1.58
C ASP A 25 -1.16 7.17 2.40
N GLU A 26 -1.26 7.63 3.65
CA GLU A 26 -0.10 7.84 4.49
C GLU A 26 0.55 6.49 4.73
N SER A 27 1.82 6.40 4.34
CA SER A 27 2.53 5.15 4.36
C SER A 27 3.42 5.08 5.58
N SER A 28 3.38 3.96 6.30
CA SER A 28 4.25 3.70 7.45
C SER A 28 5.29 2.66 7.09
N GLY A 29 6.56 2.93 7.40
CA GLY A 29 7.63 1.97 7.22
C GLY A 29 7.75 1.01 8.40
N VAL A 30 8.00 -0.27 8.11
CA VAL A 30 8.38 -1.30 9.08
C VAL A 30 9.57 -2.09 8.56
N THR A 31 10.47 -2.49 9.45
CA THR A 31 11.62 -3.33 9.09
C THR A 31 11.69 -4.52 10.04
N SER A 32 11.92 -5.71 9.48
CA SER A 32 12.16 -6.93 10.27
C SER A 32 13.39 -6.77 11.18
N PRO A 33 13.47 -7.43 12.33
CA PRO A 33 14.64 -7.32 13.22
C PRO A 33 15.97 -7.70 12.54
N SER A 34 15.94 -8.63 11.59
CA SER A 34 17.12 -9.02 10.79
C SER A 34 17.60 -7.96 9.80
N GLY A 35 16.80 -6.92 9.53
CA GLY A 35 17.05 -5.92 8.50
C GLY A 35 16.87 -6.40 7.05
N LYS A 36 16.57 -7.69 6.83
CA LYS A 36 16.48 -8.26 5.48
C LYS A 36 15.22 -7.90 4.72
N ILE A 37 14.13 -7.61 5.45
CA ILE A 37 12.83 -7.22 4.90
C ILE A 37 12.49 -5.85 5.45
N SER A 38 12.22 -4.90 4.56
CA SER A 38 11.71 -3.57 4.86
C SER A 38 10.46 -3.33 4.02
N CYS A 39 9.37 -2.89 4.65
CA CYS A 39 8.09 -2.72 3.99
C CYS A 39 7.50 -1.34 4.25
N ARG A 40 6.86 -0.81 3.21
CA ARG A 40 5.95 0.32 3.28
C ARG A 40 4.53 -0.21 3.35
N VAL A 41 3.84 0.12 4.43
CA VAL A 41 2.46 -0.29 4.70
C VAL A 41 1.55 0.87 4.38
N PHE A 42 0.61 0.65 3.48
CA PHE A 42 -0.43 1.58 3.09
C PHE A 42 -1.77 1.10 3.65
N SER A 43 -2.83 1.91 3.59
CA SER A 43 -4.15 1.46 4.05
C SER A 43 -4.63 0.22 3.29
N GLU A 44 -4.44 0.17 1.97
CA GLU A 44 -4.97 -0.89 1.10
C GLU A 44 -3.90 -1.77 0.42
N SER A 45 -2.63 -1.53 0.70
CA SER A 45 -1.54 -2.31 0.12
C SER A 45 -0.33 -2.43 1.03
N VAL A 46 0.51 -3.43 0.75
CA VAL A 46 1.81 -3.59 1.40
C VAL A 46 2.86 -3.72 0.31
N THR A 47 3.92 -2.92 0.42
CA THR A 47 5.04 -2.97 -0.50
C THR A 47 6.29 -3.36 0.26
N CYS A 48 6.89 -4.51 -0.04
CA CYS A 48 8.08 -5.00 0.67
C CYS A 48 9.30 -5.07 -0.24
N TYR A 49 10.41 -4.60 0.29
CA TYR A 49 11.75 -4.72 -0.26
C TYR A 49 12.52 -5.80 0.49
N ALA A 50 13.09 -6.74 -0.26
CA ALA A 50 13.96 -7.78 0.26
C ALA A 50 14.80 -8.38 -0.90
N PRO A 51 15.92 -9.07 -0.61
CA PRO A 51 16.65 -9.84 -1.61
C PRO A 51 15.89 -11.15 -1.91
N PHE A 52 14.78 -11.07 -2.64
CA PHE A 52 13.94 -12.24 -2.92
C PHE A 52 14.62 -13.23 -3.87
N SER A 53 14.36 -14.52 -3.65
CA SER A 53 14.87 -15.62 -4.48
C SER A 53 14.42 -15.54 -5.96
N SER A 54 13.32 -14.85 -6.24
CA SER A 54 12.75 -14.65 -7.58
C SER A 54 13.56 -13.73 -8.49
N GLY A 55 14.64 -13.11 -7.98
CA GLY A 55 15.41 -12.08 -8.70
C GLY A 55 14.75 -10.70 -8.70
N SER A 56 13.59 -10.56 -8.05
CA SER A 56 12.95 -9.27 -7.78
C SER A 56 13.48 -8.67 -6.47
N SER A 57 13.47 -7.35 -6.35
CA SER A 57 13.79 -6.68 -5.08
C SER A 57 12.57 -6.09 -4.40
N LEU A 58 11.41 -6.09 -5.08
CA LEU A 58 10.19 -5.44 -4.62
C LEU A 58 8.98 -6.34 -4.86
N MET A 59 8.13 -6.43 -3.85
CA MET A 59 6.84 -7.11 -3.87
C MET A 59 5.74 -6.12 -3.49
N VAL A 60 4.61 -6.16 -4.19
CA VAL A 60 3.42 -5.37 -3.89
C VAL A 60 2.24 -6.31 -3.69
N TYR A 61 1.62 -6.27 -2.51
CA TYR A 61 0.37 -6.94 -2.19
C TYR A 61 -0.77 -5.93 -2.17
N GLN A 62 -1.87 -6.25 -2.85
CA GLN A 62 -3.08 -5.41 -2.90
C GLN A 62 -4.23 -6.11 -2.15
N LEU A 63 -4.77 -5.46 -1.11
CA LEU A 63 -5.78 -6.06 -0.23
C LEU A 63 -7.10 -6.37 -0.96
N GLY A 64 -7.54 -5.44 -1.82
CA GLY A 64 -8.81 -5.55 -2.54
C GLY A 64 -8.89 -6.81 -3.41
N SER A 65 -7.84 -7.06 -4.19
CA SER A 65 -7.72 -8.21 -5.09
C SER A 65 -7.09 -9.45 -4.45
N GLY A 66 -6.34 -9.31 -3.35
CA GLY A 66 -5.49 -10.37 -2.82
C GLY A 66 -4.31 -10.73 -3.74
N SER A 67 -3.96 -9.86 -4.70
CA SER A 67 -2.93 -10.14 -5.69
C SER A 67 -1.54 -9.72 -5.23
N VAL A 68 -0.53 -10.49 -5.63
CA VAL A 68 0.89 -10.16 -5.45
C VAL A 68 1.52 -9.85 -6.81
N SER A 69 2.21 -8.71 -6.89
CA SER A 69 2.99 -8.28 -8.05
C SER A 69 4.47 -8.14 -7.68
N TRP A 70 5.34 -8.49 -8.63
CA TRP A 70 6.79 -8.50 -8.44
C TRP A 70 7.48 -7.49 -9.35
N HIS A 71 8.44 -6.76 -8.81
CA HIS A 71 9.21 -5.77 -9.55
C HIS A 71 10.71 -5.95 -9.34
N PRO A 72 11.52 -5.78 -10.40
CA PRO A 72 12.97 -5.99 -10.35
C PRO A 72 13.70 -4.92 -9.53
N THR A 73 13.05 -3.78 -9.29
CA THR A 73 13.64 -2.64 -8.59
C THR A 73 12.69 -2.13 -7.52
N GLY A 74 13.27 -1.59 -6.46
CA GLY A 74 12.57 -0.97 -5.33
C GLY A 74 13.57 -0.29 -4.41
N GLN A 75 13.06 0.43 -3.43
CA GLN A 75 13.87 1.02 -2.36
C GLN A 75 13.32 0.53 -1.03
N PRO A 76 14.20 0.22 -0.05
CA PRO A 76 13.77 -0.03 1.31
C PRO A 76 13.01 1.18 1.84
N ALA A 77 12.00 0.91 2.67
CA ALA A 77 11.30 1.94 3.41
C ALA A 77 12.02 2.20 4.75
N ASP A 78 12.31 3.46 5.04
CA ASP A 78 12.68 3.86 6.40
C ASP A 78 11.48 3.70 7.32
N GLY A 79 11.69 3.18 8.52
CA GLY A 79 10.59 2.91 9.44
C GLY A 79 11.00 2.26 10.75
N GLN A 80 10.00 1.93 11.55
CA GLN A 80 10.22 1.27 12.84
C GLN A 80 10.77 -0.15 12.66
N THR A 81 11.75 -0.52 13.46
CA THR A 81 12.19 -1.92 13.55
C THR A 81 11.23 -2.69 14.44
N LEU A 82 10.68 -3.78 13.92
CA LEU A 82 9.78 -4.67 14.67
C LEU A 82 10.55 -5.45 15.74
N SER A 83 9.82 -6.12 16.63
CA SER A 83 10.35 -7.15 17.53
C SER A 83 9.73 -8.50 17.18
N TYR A 84 10.48 -9.58 17.31
CA TYR A 84 9.96 -10.92 17.02
C TYR A 84 8.82 -11.29 17.99
N GLY A 85 7.78 -11.94 17.47
CA GLY A 85 6.64 -12.43 18.25
C GLY A 85 5.79 -11.34 18.92
N SER A 86 5.96 -10.09 18.49
CA SER A 86 5.26 -8.93 19.06
C SER A 86 4.49 -8.21 17.95
N PRO A 87 3.17 -8.46 17.82
CA PRO A 87 2.37 -7.82 16.79
C PRO A 87 2.19 -6.32 17.08
N VAL A 88 2.24 -5.51 16.02
CA VAL A 88 1.99 -4.06 16.04
C VAL A 88 0.90 -3.68 15.05
N ALA A 89 0.15 -2.62 15.34
CA ALA A 89 -0.84 -2.07 14.43
C ALA A 89 -0.24 -0.95 13.58
N VAL A 90 -0.33 -1.06 12.25
CA VAL A 90 0.23 -0.09 11.30
C VAL A 90 -0.76 0.13 10.17
N ASN A 91 -1.30 1.35 10.04
CA ASN A 91 -2.26 1.70 8.97
C ASN A 91 -3.45 0.73 8.84
N GLY A 92 -3.94 0.21 9.98
CA GLY A 92 -5.04 -0.76 10.03
C GLY A 92 -4.63 -2.22 9.82
N TRP A 93 -3.34 -2.49 9.56
CA TRP A 93 -2.78 -3.84 9.51
C TRP A 93 -2.25 -4.27 10.86
N GLN A 94 -2.49 -5.52 11.23
CA GLN A 94 -1.70 -6.22 12.23
C GLN A 94 -0.44 -6.75 11.55
N VAL A 95 0.71 -6.32 12.02
CA VAL A 95 2.02 -6.67 11.48
C VAL A 95 2.83 -7.40 12.55
N GLU A 96 3.37 -8.56 12.22
CA GLU A 96 4.18 -9.36 13.14
C GLU A 96 5.41 -9.89 12.44
N ALA A 97 6.57 -9.73 13.07
CA ALA A 97 7.82 -10.32 12.59
C ALA A 97 8.08 -11.66 13.27
N GLU A 98 8.54 -12.61 12.47
CA GLU A 98 9.03 -13.93 12.88
C GLU A 98 10.41 -14.14 12.25
N GLU A 99 11.20 -15.10 12.74
CA GLU A 99 12.52 -15.38 12.15
C GLU A 99 12.44 -15.75 10.67
N SER A 100 11.32 -16.35 10.27
CA SER A 100 11.02 -16.77 8.91
C SER A 100 10.57 -15.61 8.00
N GLY A 101 10.04 -14.51 8.53
CA GLY A 101 9.46 -13.46 7.71
C GLY A 101 8.62 -12.43 8.47
N VAL A 102 7.78 -11.70 7.74
CA VAL A 102 6.85 -10.71 8.29
C VAL A 102 5.45 -11.00 7.79
N THR A 103 4.51 -11.13 8.72
CA THR A 103 3.09 -11.34 8.46
C THR A 103 2.35 -10.01 8.50
N PHE A 104 1.53 -9.74 7.49
CA PHE A 104 0.61 -8.60 7.43
C PHE A 104 -0.82 -9.13 7.35
N LYS A 105 -1.69 -8.75 8.28
CA LYS A 105 -3.11 -9.15 8.30
C LYS A 105 -4.01 -7.94 8.47
N LYS A 106 -5.07 -7.87 7.67
CA LYS A 106 -6.13 -6.86 7.78
C LYS A 106 -7.45 -7.48 7.32
N ASP A 107 -8.49 -7.32 8.14
CA ASP A 107 -9.87 -7.72 7.83
C ASP A 107 -10.00 -9.19 7.33
N GLY A 108 -9.25 -10.10 7.94
CA GLY A 108 -9.28 -11.53 7.61
C GLY A 108 -8.52 -11.93 6.34
N LYS A 109 -7.84 -10.98 5.69
CA LYS A 109 -6.91 -11.22 4.58
C LYS A 109 -5.49 -10.92 5.02
N GLY A 110 -4.50 -11.47 4.32
CA GLY A 110 -3.13 -11.10 4.60
C GLY A 110 -2.10 -11.52 3.56
N VAL A 111 -0.86 -11.22 3.89
CA VAL A 111 0.30 -11.72 3.16
C VAL A 111 1.41 -12.04 4.16
N PHE A 112 2.04 -13.19 3.98
CA PHE A 112 3.29 -13.54 4.63
C PHE A 112 4.45 -13.29 3.68
N VAL A 113 5.45 -12.56 4.16
CA VAL A 113 6.62 -12.14 3.38
C VAL A 113 7.87 -12.73 4.00
N SER A 114 8.50 -13.68 3.32
CA SER A 114 9.87 -14.11 3.65
C SER A 114 10.85 -13.71 2.56
N VAL A 115 12.14 -13.80 2.87
CA VAL A 115 13.20 -13.60 1.87
C VAL A 115 13.26 -14.75 0.85
N GLN A 116 12.69 -15.91 1.17
CA GLN A 116 12.69 -17.09 0.30
C GLN A 116 11.43 -17.14 -0.55
N ASP A 117 10.26 -16.99 0.08
CA ASP A 117 8.92 -17.13 -0.50
C ASP A 117 7.92 -16.10 0.05
N VAL A 118 6.87 -15.82 -0.72
CA VAL A 118 5.75 -14.95 -0.33
C VAL A 118 4.44 -15.67 -0.57
N HIS A 119 3.52 -15.59 0.41
CA HIS A 119 2.23 -16.28 0.37
C HIS A 119 1.11 -15.33 0.79
N ALA A 120 0.07 -15.20 -0.04
CA ALA A 120 -1.17 -14.58 0.40
C ALA A 120 -1.89 -15.50 1.41
N LEU A 121 -2.52 -14.90 2.43
CA LEU A 121 -3.18 -15.58 3.55
C LEU A 121 -4.69 -15.33 3.54
#